data_AF-A0A1U8KHU2-F1
#
_entry.id   AF-A0A1U8KHU2-F1
#
_cell.length_a   1.000
_cell.length_b   1.000
_cell.length_c   1.000
_cell.angle_alpha   90.00
_cell.angle_beta   90.00
_cell.angle_gamma   90.00
#
_symmetry.space_group_name_H-M   'P 1'
#
loop_
_entity.id
_entity.type
_entity.pdbx_description
1 polymer ?
#
loop_
_entity_poly.entity_id
_entity_poly.type
_entity_poly.pdbx_seq_one_letter_code
_entity_poly.pdbx_strand_id
1 'polypeptide(L)'
;MTTENILRMNASDHEINYAANSVLQVFFQSIKIMFNKTIPICMKVVDLGCSSGPNTFMAIWHIIDAVHGICQQEQLKEKCFIRGVAGSFYHRLFPTRSLHFVHSSGALHKHSKLPAGLENHKRNIYMTRPSPPNVIKAYANQFQKDLTSFLSMHSNETIPQSHMVLTFLARKNPNPSDQDYGWELLAKSLLNLVA
;
A
#
# COMPACT_ATOMS: atom_id res chain seq x y z
N MET A 1 20.88 -22.12 -1.66
CA MET A 1 20.17 -20.98 -1.02
C MET A 1 19.69 -20.09 -2.15
N THR A 2 18.47 -20.31 -2.61
CA THR A 2 17.90 -19.68 -3.80
C THR A 2 17.33 -18.32 -3.45
N THR A 3 17.91 -17.27 -4.03
CA THR A 3 17.41 -15.90 -4.00
C THR A 3 16.14 -15.81 -4.84
N GLU A 4 14.99 -15.58 -4.20
CA GLU A 4 13.75 -15.25 -4.92
C GLU A 4 13.87 -13.88 -5.59
N ASN A 5 13.40 -13.83 -6.84
CA ASN A 5 13.48 -12.69 -7.75
C ASN A 5 12.75 -11.46 -7.19
N ILE A 6 13.50 -10.46 -6.74
CA ILE A 6 12.99 -9.11 -6.51
C ILE A 6 12.83 -8.46 -7.90
N LEU A 7 11.59 -8.41 -8.39
CA LEU A 7 11.23 -7.63 -9.57
C LEU A 7 11.55 -6.15 -9.33
N ARG A 8 12.62 -5.65 -9.96
CA ARG A 8 12.94 -4.22 -10.04
C ARG A 8 12.20 -3.62 -11.24
N MET A 9 11.41 -2.58 -11.00
CA MET A 9 10.78 -1.80 -12.07
C MET A 9 11.50 -0.45 -12.23
N ASN A 10 11.83 -0.12 -13.49
CA ASN A 10 12.39 1.18 -13.88
C ASN A 10 11.29 2.24 -13.80
N ALA A 11 11.63 3.47 -13.38
CA ALA A 11 10.68 4.57 -13.37
C ALA A 11 11.05 5.66 -14.36
N SER A 12 10.07 6.13 -15.12
CA SER A 12 10.10 7.36 -15.92
C SER A 12 8.68 7.86 -16.22
N ASP A 13 8.34 9.03 -15.67
CA ASP A 13 7.65 10.21 -16.22
C ASP A 13 6.34 10.11 -17.06
N HIS A 14 5.72 8.94 -17.22
CA HIS A 14 4.35 8.78 -17.79
C HIS A 14 3.44 7.97 -16.84
N GLU A 15 3.50 8.30 -15.55
CA GLU A 15 3.19 7.41 -14.42
C GLU A 15 1.73 6.95 -14.25
N ILE A 16 0.72 7.59 -14.83
CA ILE A 16 -0.68 7.21 -14.54
C ILE A 16 -1.17 6.05 -15.42
N ASN A 17 -0.91 6.07 -16.73
CA ASN A 17 -1.43 5.05 -17.65
C ASN A 17 -0.59 3.75 -17.64
N TYR A 18 0.72 3.84 -17.38
CA TYR A 18 1.54 2.63 -17.24
C TYR A 18 1.34 1.96 -15.88
N ALA A 19 1.22 2.73 -14.79
CA ALA A 19 0.97 2.16 -13.46
C ALA A 19 -0.41 1.47 -13.38
N ALA A 20 -1.44 2.02 -14.01
CA ALA A 20 -2.76 1.38 -14.04
C ALA A 20 -2.73 0.02 -14.75
N ASN A 21 -2.06 -0.06 -15.91
CA ASN A 21 -1.96 -1.30 -16.68
C ASN A 21 -1.02 -2.34 -16.03
N SER A 22 0.07 -1.90 -15.40
CA SER A 22 0.99 -2.81 -14.70
C SER A 22 0.38 -3.36 -13.42
N VAL A 23 -0.35 -2.55 -12.65
CA VAL A 23 -1.06 -2.99 -11.43
C VAL A 23 -2.15 -4.01 -11.77
N LEU A 24 -2.91 -3.77 -12.83
CA LEU A 24 -3.87 -4.74 -13.37
C LEU A 24 -3.24 -6.10 -13.67
N GLN A 25 -2.12 -6.09 -14.40
CA GLN A 25 -1.38 -7.31 -14.71
C GLN A 25 -0.85 -8.00 -13.44
N VAL A 26 -0.35 -7.24 -12.48
CA VAL A 26 0.12 -7.77 -11.18
C VAL A 26 -1.03 -8.46 -10.44
N PHE A 27 -2.23 -7.87 -10.41
CA PHE A 27 -3.40 -8.52 -9.80
C PHE A 27 -3.78 -9.80 -10.51
N PHE A 28 -3.91 -9.74 -11.84
CA PHE A 28 -4.30 -10.91 -12.64
C PHE A 28 -3.33 -12.06 -12.44
N GLN A 29 -2.02 -11.81 -12.51
CA GLN A 29 -1.01 -12.84 -12.29
C GLN A 29 -1.01 -13.36 -10.86
N SER A 30 -1.10 -12.48 -9.86
CA SER A 30 -1.08 -12.88 -8.45
C SER A 30 -2.30 -13.75 -8.10
N ILE A 31 -3.48 -13.39 -8.59
CA ILE A 31 -4.71 -14.15 -8.36
C ILE A 31 -4.66 -15.46 -9.13
N LYS A 32 -4.20 -15.46 -10.39
CA LYS A 32 -4.04 -16.68 -11.19
C LYS A 32 -3.10 -17.69 -10.53
N ILE A 33 -1.96 -17.24 -10.00
CA ILE A 33 -1.02 -18.11 -9.27
C ILE A 33 -1.70 -18.75 -8.04
N MET A 34 -2.58 -18.02 -7.34
CA MET A 34 -3.34 -18.60 -6.22
C MET A 34 -4.33 -19.66 -6.69
N PHE A 35 -5.13 -19.37 -7.72
CA PHE A 35 -6.13 -20.29 -8.24
C PHE A 35 -5.51 -21.59 -8.79
N ASN A 36 -4.34 -21.50 -9.42
CA ASN A 36 -3.61 -22.68 -9.90
C ASN A 36 -3.19 -23.64 -8.79
N LYS A 37 -2.99 -23.15 -7.55
CA LYS A 37 -2.63 -23.99 -6.41
C LYS A 37 -3.87 -24.55 -5.74
N THR A 38 -4.90 -23.74 -5.58
CA THR A 38 -6.16 -24.13 -4.95
C THR A 38 -7.27 -23.19 -5.43
N ILE A 39 -8.37 -23.75 -5.94
CA ILE A 39 -9.58 -22.97 -6.26
C ILE A 39 -10.41 -22.87 -4.98
N PRO A 40 -10.51 -21.69 -4.34
CA PRO A 40 -11.27 -21.56 -3.12
C PRO A 40 -12.78 -21.54 -3.40
N ILE A 41 -13.57 -22.23 -2.58
CA ILE A 41 -15.04 -22.13 -2.61
C ILE A 41 -15.50 -20.70 -2.31
N CYS A 42 -14.76 -19.98 -1.46
CA CYS A 42 -15.01 -18.58 -1.13
C CYS A 42 -13.68 -17.83 -1.00
N MET A 43 -13.42 -16.92 -1.93
CA MET A 43 -12.26 -16.04 -1.88
C MET A 43 -12.57 -14.78 -1.06
N LYS A 44 -11.75 -14.51 -0.04
CA LYS A 44 -11.84 -13.29 0.77
C LYS A 44 -10.70 -12.36 0.40
N VAL A 45 -11.06 -11.18 -0.10
CA VAL A 45 -10.14 -10.13 -0.52
C VAL A 45 -10.37 -8.88 0.32
N VAL A 46 -9.29 -8.19 0.66
CA VAL A 46 -9.35 -6.90 1.34
C VAL A 46 -8.53 -5.85 0.60
N ASP A 47 -9.07 -4.64 0.53
CA ASP A 47 -8.36 -3.42 0.14
C ASP A 47 -8.19 -2.52 1.37
N LEU A 48 -6.96 -2.41 1.88
CA LEU A 48 -6.60 -1.69 3.09
C LEU A 48 -6.19 -0.24 2.75
N GLY A 49 -6.90 0.71 3.33
CA GLY A 49 -6.65 2.13 3.08
C GLY A 49 -7.29 2.64 1.79
N CYS A 50 -8.45 2.09 1.43
CA CYS A 50 -9.18 2.36 0.19
C CYS A 50 -9.63 3.81 -0.03
N SER A 51 -9.57 4.67 1.02
CA SER A 51 -10.02 6.06 0.98
C SER A 51 -11.52 6.19 0.66
N SER A 52 -11.93 7.37 0.20
CA SER A 52 -13.28 7.66 -0.28
C SER A 52 -13.20 8.11 -1.74
N GLY A 53 -14.17 7.71 -2.56
CA GLY A 53 -14.29 8.12 -3.96
C GLY A 53 -14.02 7.00 -4.99
N PRO A 54 -14.06 7.30 -6.29
CA PRO A 54 -14.08 6.29 -7.36
C PRO A 54 -12.82 5.42 -7.39
N ASN A 55 -11.67 5.93 -6.93
CA ASN A 55 -10.41 5.16 -6.85
C ASN A 55 -10.53 3.93 -5.94
N THR A 56 -11.36 4.01 -4.89
CA THR A 56 -11.71 2.87 -4.01
C THR A 56 -12.28 1.71 -4.83
N PHE A 57 -13.22 2.03 -5.74
CA PHE A 57 -13.88 1.04 -6.56
C PHE A 57 -12.99 0.54 -7.69
N MET A 58 -12.05 1.34 -8.19
CA MET A 58 -11.14 0.92 -9.26
C MET A 58 -10.26 -0.27 -8.86
N ALA A 59 -9.64 -0.23 -7.67
CA ALA A 59 -8.79 -1.34 -7.20
C ALA A 59 -9.60 -2.63 -7.03
N ILE A 60 -10.77 -2.53 -6.38
CA ILE A 60 -11.68 -3.65 -6.20
C ILE A 60 -12.23 -4.15 -7.54
N TRP A 61 -12.55 -3.26 -8.47
CA TRP A 61 -13.01 -3.60 -9.82
C TRP A 61 -11.98 -4.44 -10.56
N HIS A 62 -10.72 -4.04 -10.56
CA HIS A 62 -9.63 -4.78 -11.19
C HIS A 62 -9.41 -6.17 -10.56
N ILE A 63 -9.59 -6.30 -9.25
CA ILE A 63 -9.55 -7.59 -8.56
C ILE A 63 -10.73 -8.47 -8.98
N ILE A 64 -11.95 -7.91 -9.01
CA ILE A 64 -13.17 -8.62 -9.42
C ILE A 64 -13.05 -9.09 -10.87
N ASP A 65 -12.59 -8.22 -11.77
CA ASP A 65 -12.38 -8.51 -13.18
C ASP A 65 -11.37 -9.64 -13.37
N ALA A 66 -10.27 -9.64 -12.61
CA ALA A 66 -9.30 -10.73 -12.61
C ALA A 66 -9.89 -12.06 -12.13
N VAL A 67 -10.65 -12.05 -11.05
CA VAL A 67 -11.33 -13.27 -10.54
C VAL A 67 -12.38 -13.75 -11.55
N HIS A 68 -13.18 -12.84 -12.10
CA HIS A 68 -14.20 -13.15 -13.10
C HIS A 68 -13.60 -13.79 -14.34
N GLY A 69 -12.51 -13.23 -14.87
CA GLY A 69 -11.80 -13.79 -16.02
C GLY A 69 -11.28 -15.21 -15.77
N ILE A 70 -10.81 -15.52 -14.55
CA ILE A 70 -10.39 -16.87 -14.17
C ILE A 70 -11.61 -17.79 -14.01
N CYS A 71 -12.67 -17.35 -13.35
CA CYS A 71 -13.90 -18.13 -13.19
C CYS A 71 -14.52 -18.50 -14.54
N GLN A 72 -14.53 -17.58 -15.52
CA GLN A 72 -14.99 -17.88 -16.88
C GLN A 72 -14.16 -18.97 -17.55
N GLN A 73 -12.83 -18.91 -17.43
CA GLN A 73 -11.92 -19.93 -17.99
C GLN A 73 -12.18 -21.31 -17.39
N GLU A 74 -12.43 -21.36 -16.09
CA GLU A 74 -12.67 -22.59 -15.32
C GLU A 74 -14.17 -23.00 -15.30
N GLN A 75 -15.05 -22.28 -16.01
CA GLN A 75 -16.51 -22.49 -16.03
C GLN A 75 -17.17 -22.48 -14.64
N LEU A 76 -16.63 -21.67 -13.73
CA LEU A 76 -17.14 -21.48 -12.38
C LEU A 76 -18.21 -20.39 -12.37
N LYS A 77 -19.21 -20.54 -11.50
CA LYS A 77 -20.19 -19.48 -11.19
C LYS A 77 -19.74 -18.74 -9.95
N GLU A 78 -19.64 -17.42 -10.05
CA GLU A 78 -19.25 -16.55 -8.95
C GLU A 78 -20.36 -15.60 -8.50
N LYS A 79 -20.26 -15.16 -7.24
CA LYS A 79 -21.05 -14.07 -6.66
C LYS A 79 -20.09 -13.17 -5.88
N CYS A 80 -20.29 -11.86 -5.98
CA CYS A 80 -19.46 -10.86 -5.29
C CYS A 80 -20.25 -10.18 -4.17
N PHE A 81 -19.64 -10.07 -2.98
CA PHE A 81 -20.18 -9.34 -1.84
C PHE A 81 -19.13 -8.35 -1.34
N ILE A 82 -19.54 -7.09 -1.16
CA ILE A 82 -18.66 -6.01 -0.72
C ILE A 82 -19.13 -5.53 0.66
N ARG A 83 -18.17 -5.32 1.58
CA ARG A 83 -18.41 -4.77 2.91
C ARG A 83 -17.32 -3.76 3.27
N GLY A 84 -17.72 -2.66 3.91
CA GLY A 84 -16.79 -1.72 4.54
C GLY A 84 -16.37 -2.18 5.94
N VAL A 85 -15.08 -2.02 6.26
CA VAL A 85 -14.50 -2.26 7.58
C VAL A 85 -13.77 -1.00 8.02
N ALA A 86 -14.23 -0.39 9.12
CA ALA A 86 -13.58 0.77 9.71
C ALA A 86 -12.53 0.33 10.73
N GLY A 87 -11.37 0.97 10.71
CA GLY A 87 -10.29 0.73 11.67
C GLY A 87 -8.92 1.06 11.09
N SER A 88 -7.94 1.20 11.97
CA SER A 88 -6.54 1.37 11.57
C SER A 88 -5.97 0.02 11.12
N PHE A 89 -5.43 -0.03 9.90
CA PHE A 89 -4.70 -1.19 9.38
C PHE A 89 -3.29 -1.38 10.00
N TYR A 90 -2.92 -0.56 10.99
CA TYR A 90 -1.75 -0.86 11.85
C TYR A 90 -2.09 -1.79 13.01
N HIS A 91 -3.36 -2.20 13.11
CA HIS A 91 -3.88 -3.17 14.06
C HIS A 91 -4.58 -4.31 13.32
N ARG A 92 -4.92 -5.36 14.06
CA ARG A 92 -5.73 -6.46 13.56
C ARG A 92 -7.16 -5.97 13.25
N LEU A 93 -7.65 -6.30 12.06
CA LEU A 93 -9.00 -6.01 11.56
C LEU A 93 -9.81 -7.28 11.27
N PHE A 94 -9.14 -8.40 11.00
CA PHE A 94 -9.77 -9.64 10.56
C PHE A 94 -9.40 -10.84 11.46
N PRO A 95 -10.22 -11.91 11.45
CA PRO A 95 -9.87 -13.17 12.09
C PRO A 95 -8.58 -13.76 11.53
N THR A 96 -7.86 -14.52 12.36
CA THR A 96 -6.66 -15.26 11.96
C THR A 96 -6.96 -16.20 10.80
N ARG A 97 -6.06 -16.27 9.81
CA ARG A 97 -6.16 -17.18 8.64
C ARG A 97 -7.53 -17.12 7.94
N SER A 98 -7.97 -15.91 7.62
CA SER A 98 -9.24 -15.65 6.95
C SER A 98 -9.09 -15.05 5.56
N LEU A 99 -7.99 -14.32 5.29
CA LEU A 99 -7.79 -13.56 4.06
C LEU A 99 -6.99 -14.36 3.02
N HIS A 100 -7.46 -14.33 1.77
CA HIS A 100 -6.80 -14.98 0.64
C HIS A 100 -5.92 -13.98 -0.11
N PHE A 101 -6.41 -12.75 -0.27
CA PHE A 101 -5.71 -11.69 -0.98
C PHE A 101 -5.79 -10.39 -0.21
N VAL A 102 -4.65 -9.72 -0.05
CA VAL A 102 -4.55 -8.43 0.61
C VAL A 102 -4.00 -7.41 -0.38
N HIS A 103 -4.71 -6.31 -0.55
CA HIS A 103 -4.27 -5.18 -1.35
C HIS A 103 -4.14 -3.94 -0.46
N SER A 104 -3.14 -3.10 -0.74
CA SER A 104 -3.10 -1.73 -0.24
C SER A 104 -2.36 -0.84 -1.22
N SER A 105 -2.99 0.26 -1.64
CA SER A 105 -2.38 1.24 -2.54
C SER A 105 -2.43 2.64 -1.95
N GLY A 106 -1.29 3.33 -1.90
CA GLY A 106 -1.22 4.74 -1.51
C GLY A 106 -1.61 5.02 -0.05
N ALA A 107 -1.58 4.02 0.83
CA ALA A 107 -1.95 4.19 2.23
C ALA A 107 -0.78 3.97 3.20
N LEU A 108 0.14 3.05 2.88
CA LEU A 108 1.24 2.65 3.76
C LEU A 108 2.30 3.73 4.01
N HIS A 109 2.36 4.77 3.19
CA HIS A 109 3.26 5.90 3.42
C HIS A 109 2.75 6.84 4.53
N LYS A 110 1.50 6.69 4.98
CA LYS A 110 0.91 7.50 6.06
C LYS A 110 1.24 6.88 7.41
N HIS A 111 1.91 7.60 8.28
CA HIS A 111 2.27 7.09 9.60
C HIS A 111 1.05 6.87 10.50
N SER A 112 1.16 5.92 11.43
CA SER A 112 0.14 5.69 12.46
C SER A 112 0.00 6.87 13.41
N LYS A 113 1.10 7.60 13.61
CA LYS A 113 1.21 8.76 14.48
C LYS A 113 2.41 9.62 14.10
N LEU A 114 2.45 10.83 14.65
CA LEU A 114 3.61 11.70 14.53
C LEU A 114 4.84 11.04 15.18
N PRO A 115 6.01 11.04 14.51
CA PRO A 115 7.25 10.56 15.12
C PRO A 115 7.58 11.31 16.42
N ALA A 116 8.11 10.59 17.41
CA ALA A 116 8.60 11.20 18.64
C ALA A 116 9.91 11.98 18.38
N GLY A 117 10.16 13.03 19.16
CA GLY A 117 11.40 13.82 19.07
C GLY A 117 11.42 14.88 17.95
N LEU A 118 10.24 15.33 17.49
CA LEU A 118 10.09 16.40 16.49
C LEU A 118 9.99 17.81 17.11
N GLU A 119 10.27 17.98 18.40
CA GLU A 119 10.12 19.26 19.13
C GLU A 119 10.93 20.43 18.53
N ASN A 120 12.00 20.10 17.80
CA ASN A 120 12.87 21.08 17.12
C ASN A 120 12.43 21.41 15.67
N HIS A 121 11.34 20.81 15.17
CA HIS A 121 10.89 20.98 13.78
C HIS A 121 9.83 22.08 13.61
N LYS A 122 10.06 23.24 14.24
CA LYS A 122 9.03 24.28 14.45
C LYS A 122 8.57 25.04 13.18
N ARG A 123 9.25 24.89 12.04
CA ARG A 123 8.96 25.65 10.80
C ARG A 123 8.68 24.80 9.57
N ASN A 124 8.63 23.48 9.71
CA ASN A 124 8.43 22.57 8.59
C ASN A 124 7.35 21.53 8.93
N ILE A 125 6.54 21.17 7.94
CA ILE A 125 5.43 20.22 8.09
C ILE A 125 5.82 18.77 7.72
N TYR A 126 7.00 18.59 7.11
CA TYR A 126 7.52 17.28 6.69
C TYR A 126 9.05 17.28 6.57
N MET A 127 9.66 16.11 6.37
CA MET A 127 11.09 15.99 6.05
C MET A 127 11.43 16.80 4.80
N THR A 128 12.32 17.77 4.93
CA THR A 128 12.79 18.64 3.83
C THR A 128 14.32 18.76 3.88
N ARG A 129 14.95 19.36 2.86
CA ARG A 129 16.40 19.61 2.86
C ARG A 129 16.97 20.19 4.16
N PRO A 130 16.36 21.21 4.78
CA PRO A 130 16.87 21.78 6.02
C PRO A 130 16.54 20.95 7.27
N SER A 131 15.88 19.79 7.17
CA SER A 131 15.51 19.00 8.35
C SER A 131 16.76 18.42 9.05
N PRO A 132 16.87 18.58 10.37
CA PRO A 132 17.95 17.97 11.15
C PRO A 132 18.00 16.43 11.00
N PRO A 133 19.19 15.80 11.07
CA PRO A 133 19.33 14.34 10.93
C PRO A 133 18.48 13.52 11.91
N ASN A 134 18.26 14.03 13.13
CA ASN A 134 17.39 13.37 14.11
C ASN A 134 15.92 13.33 13.67
N VAL A 135 15.45 14.33 12.92
CA VAL A 135 14.08 14.36 12.37
C VAL A 135 13.94 13.29 11.30
N ILE A 136 14.86 13.26 10.34
CA ILE A 136 14.88 12.24 9.27
C ILE A 136 14.89 10.83 9.88
N LYS A 137 15.74 10.60 10.89
CA LYS A 137 15.81 9.33 11.61
C LYS A 137 14.50 9.00 12.34
N ALA A 138 13.84 9.98 12.96
CA ALA A 138 12.57 9.76 13.65
C ALA A 138 11.47 9.30 12.69
N TYR A 139 11.32 9.95 11.54
CA TYR A 139 10.37 9.52 10.49
C TYR A 139 10.70 8.13 9.95
N ALA A 140 11.97 7.84 9.68
CA ALA A 140 12.40 6.52 9.22
C ALA A 140 12.07 5.41 10.25
N ASN A 141 12.37 5.65 11.52
CA ASN A 141 12.06 4.71 12.61
C ASN A 141 10.54 4.50 12.76
N GLN A 142 9.75 5.57 12.63
CA GLN A 142 8.29 5.48 12.71
C GLN A 142 7.72 4.70 11.52
N PHE A 143 8.22 4.93 10.30
CA PHE A 143 7.85 4.14 9.12
C PHE A 143 8.16 2.66 9.32
N GLN A 144 9.36 2.33 9.79
CA GLN A 144 9.77 0.95 10.02
C GLN A 144 8.85 0.28 11.04
N LYS A 145 8.55 0.95 12.16
CA LYS A 145 7.64 0.43 13.18
C LYS A 145 6.24 0.18 12.63
N ASP A 146 5.72 1.12 11.85
CA ASP A 146 4.38 1.04 11.27
C ASP A 146 4.28 -0.09 10.24
N LEU A 147 5.26 -0.18 9.32
CA LEU A 147 5.30 -1.24 8.30
C LEU A 147 5.50 -2.63 8.93
N THR A 148 6.37 -2.76 9.94
CA THR A 148 6.51 -4.02 10.68
C THR A 148 5.22 -4.42 11.38
N SER A 149 4.52 -3.47 11.99
CA SER A 149 3.23 -3.75 12.65
C SER A 149 2.17 -4.18 11.64
N PHE A 150 2.07 -3.47 10.51
CA PHE A 150 1.19 -3.84 9.40
C PHE A 150 1.45 -5.27 8.92
N LEU A 151 2.70 -5.59 8.54
CA LEU A 151 3.06 -6.91 8.04
C LEU A 151 2.82 -8.01 9.10
N SER A 152 3.11 -7.73 10.37
CA SER A 152 2.90 -8.68 11.47
C SER A 152 1.41 -8.95 11.72
N MET A 153 0.57 -7.92 11.71
CA MET A 153 -0.87 -8.10 11.91
C MET A 153 -1.50 -8.84 10.73
N HIS A 154 -1.23 -8.42 9.50
CA HIS A 154 -1.89 -8.98 8.32
C HIS A 154 -1.33 -10.34 7.89
N SER A 155 -0.08 -10.67 8.20
CA SER A 155 0.42 -12.06 8.00
C SER A 155 -0.28 -13.08 8.89
N ASN A 156 -0.78 -12.67 10.06
CA ASN A 156 -1.59 -13.55 10.90
C ASN A 156 -3.03 -13.68 10.40
N GLU A 157 -3.54 -12.68 9.69
CA GLU A 157 -4.90 -12.68 9.13
C GLU A 157 -4.99 -13.46 7.82
N THR A 158 -3.87 -13.66 7.13
CA THR A 158 -3.85 -14.39 5.87
C THR A 158 -3.72 -15.90 6.05
N ILE A 159 -4.26 -16.65 5.09
CA ILE A 159 -4.06 -18.11 5.00
C ILE A 159 -2.68 -18.44 4.43
N PRO A 160 -2.14 -19.66 4.64
CA PRO A 160 -0.99 -20.13 3.88
C PRO A 160 -1.24 -19.97 2.38
N GLN A 161 -0.23 -19.54 1.62
CA GLN A 161 -0.28 -19.31 0.17
C GLN A 161 -1.15 -18.12 -0.27
N SER A 162 -1.62 -17.29 0.66
CA SER A 162 -2.20 -15.97 0.34
C SER A 162 -1.19 -15.09 -0.39
N HIS A 163 -1.68 -14.13 -1.18
CA HIS A 163 -0.84 -13.06 -1.71
C HIS A 163 -1.19 -11.70 -1.13
N MET A 164 -0.16 -10.86 -1.01
CA MET A 164 -0.29 -9.46 -0.61
C MET A 164 0.37 -8.59 -1.68
N VAL A 165 -0.39 -7.63 -2.22
CA VAL A 165 0.09 -6.66 -3.20
C VAL A 165 0.05 -5.26 -2.58
N LEU A 166 1.22 -4.67 -2.41
CA LEU A 166 1.39 -3.38 -1.72
C LEU A 166 2.01 -2.36 -2.69
N THR A 167 1.34 -1.23 -2.86
CA THR A 167 1.82 -0.12 -3.67
C THR A 167 1.85 1.14 -2.82
N PHE A 168 3.01 1.78 -2.68
CA PHE A 168 3.13 3.02 -1.93
C PHE A 168 4.28 3.86 -2.45
N LEU A 169 4.23 5.15 -2.13
CA LEU A 169 5.24 6.09 -2.56
C LEU A 169 6.60 5.72 -1.95
N ALA A 170 7.59 5.57 -2.82
CA ALA A 170 8.97 5.31 -2.45
C ALA A 170 9.88 6.33 -3.12
N ARG A 171 11.07 6.52 -2.53
CA ARG A 171 12.11 7.40 -3.07
C ARG A 171 13.14 6.55 -3.81
N LYS A 172 13.62 7.07 -4.95
CA LYS A 172 14.80 6.49 -5.63
C LYS A 172 16.09 6.97 -4.98
N ASN A 173 16.11 8.22 -4.51
CA ASN A 173 17.27 8.81 -3.89
C ASN A 173 17.35 8.35 -2.41
N PRO A 174 18.49 7.78 -1.97
CA PRO A 174 18.67 7.42 -0.57
C PRO A 174 18.57 8.63 0.36
N ASN A 175 18.96 9.82 -0.11
CA ASN A 175 18.81 11.06 0.63
C ASN A 175 17.35 11.56 0.58
N PRO A 176 16.61 11.57 1.71
CA PRO A 176 15.21 12.03 1.76
C PRO A 176 15.04 13.50 1.38
N SER A 177 16.09 14.28 1.58
CA SER A 177 16.13 15.70 1.30
C SER A 177 16.17 16.02 -0.20
N ASP A 178 16.55 15.07 -1.05
CA ASP A 178 16.73 15.34 -2.49
C ASP A 178 15.52 15.02 -3.36
N GLN A 179 14.44 14.54 -2.76
CA GLN A 179 13.15 14.33 -3.42
C GLN A 179 12.06 14.94 -2.54
N ASP A 180 11.76 16.21 -2.77
CA ASP A 180 10.62 16.87 -2.16
C ASP A 180 9.37 16.69 -3.04
N TYR A 181 8.34 16.06 -2.49
CA TYR A 181 7.04 15.85 -3.16
C TYR A 181 6.11 17.06 -3.00
N GLY A 182 6.68 18.27 -3.02
CA GLY A 182 5.96 19.54 -2.83
C GLY A 182 5.66 19.91 -1.37
N TRP A 183 6.20 19.17 -0.40
CA TRP A 183 6.02 19.48 1.02
C TRP A 183 6.78 20.73 1.45
N GLU A 184 7.93 21.02 0.84
CA GLU A 184 8.67 22.26 1.09
C GLU A 184 7.90 23.47 0.56
N LEU A 185 7.31 23.35 -0.63
CA LEU A 185 6.45 24.41 -1.20
C LEU A 185 5.22 24.65 -0.34
N LEU A 186 4.57 23.59 0.14
CA LEU A 186 3.43 23.71 1.04
C LEU A 186 3.84 24.36 2.38
N ALA A 187 4.99 23.99 2.94
CA ALA A 187 5.51 24.63 4.15
C ALA A 187 5.73 26.14 3.95
N LYS A 188 6.35 26.54 2.83
CA LYS A 188 6.57 27.95 2.49
C LYS A 188 5.26 28.72 2.32
N SER A 189 4.28 28.14 1.63
CA SER A 189 2.96 28.75 1.45
C SER A 189 2.24 28.95 2.78
N LEU A 190 2.31 27.98 3.70
CA LEU A 190 1.73 28.11 5.05
C LEU A 190 2.43 29.20 5.86
N LEU A 191 3.75 29.31 5.78
CA LEU A 191 4.50 30.38 6.46
C LEU A 191 4.12 31.76 5.92
N ASN A 192 3.92 31.90 4.60
CA ASN A 192 3.49 33.15 3.98
C ASN A 192 2.06 33.56 4.37
N LEU A 193 1.18 32.60 4.70
CA LEU A 193 -0.19 32.91 5.14
C LEU A 193 -0.26 33.49 6.56
N VAL A 194 0.78 33.29 7.37
CA VAL A 194 0.83 33.72 8.79
C VAL A 194 1.72 34.96 8.97
N ALA A 195 2.42 35.39 7.91
CA ALA A 195 3.26 36.59 7.88
C ALA A 195 2.45 37.84 7.53
#